data_AF-A0A7J4QJN2-F1
#
_entry.id   AF-A0A7J4QJN2-F1
#
_cell.length_a   1.000
_cell.length_b   1.000
_cell.length_c   1.000
_cell.angle_alpha   90.00
_cell.angle_beta   90.00
_cell.angle_gamma   90.00
#
_symmetry.space_group_name_H-M   'P 1'
#
loop_
_entity.id
_entity.type
_entity.pdbx_description
1 polymer ?
#
loop_
_entity_poly.entity_id
_entity_poly.type
_entity_poly.pdbx_seq_one_letter_code
_entity_poly.pdbx_strand_id
1 'polypeptide(L)'
;MVEMPESLKTVPVVGRYGKMLGWLALIGVGTWYARPEAWGGYDPAVGFIFVGVYILGFGAAATITCFLYEGDKSSRLYALHRFVDVYPAIEKPDHHVRFRDKITTTFLVLCIYFAMTNVLLFGLSGQALDLFSGFRSIMAGASGSIMHLGIGPIVTGSIIMQLFAGAKIIRLDLTNSEDKAMYQGVQKLLVLIMIPIESIPQTYGFLDPAEFLIDAYGLGWANAVIVAQLFAGSYLVFLLDELVSKWGIGSGISLFIAAGVAQSTFVGSLSWLPTTTGVPYSMQNPPAGTLPMIFYMFREATNQQMVSTNGFETILLTHVNPVAALFSSVVVFLVVAYAESSRLELPLTHGKVRGHRGKYPIRLVYASNIPVILMAALLANINMFTLLFWSHPVLSRTPFLGREGFLSLSTYIGTYEAGQTTPSGGFAWYSSMVNGVNDWLIPVLNQQGDIFGHTVWQIVLHVITYVALMTVGSMVFAK
;
A
#
# COMPACT_ATOMS: atom_id res chain seq x y z
N MET A 1 -32.60 -17.32 17.58
CA MET A 1 -32.59 -18.80 17.60
C MET A 1 -32.45 -19.24 19.05
N VAL A 2 -33.27 -20.22 19.45
CA VAL A 2 -33.38 -20.87 20.78
C VAL A 2 -32.19 -20.62 21.71
N GLU A 3 -32.42 -19.89 22.81
CA GLU A 3 -31.42 -19.72 23.87
C GLU A 3 -31.02 -21.10 24.40
N MET A 4 -29.72 -21.41 24.32
CA MET A 4 -29.19 -22.64 24.90
C MET A 4 -29.47 -22.67 26.42
N PRO A 5 -29.90 -23.80 26.99
CA PRO A 5 -30.25 -23.91 28.41
C PRO A 5 -29.07 -23.53 29.31
N GLU A 6 -29.36 -22.85 30.41
CA GLU A 6 -28.36 -22.25 31.33
C GLU A 6 -27.31 -23.24 31.87
N SER A 7 -27.61 -24.54 31.87
CA SER A 7 -26.69 -25.61 32.28
C SER A 7 -25.49 -25.82 31.34
N LEU A 8 -25.54 -25.34 30.10
CA LEU A 8 -24.42 -25.41 29.14
C LEU A 8 -23.50 -24.17 29.18
N LYS A 9 -23.94 -23.06 29.80
CA LYS A 9 -23.11 -21.86 29.99
C LYS A 9 -22.07 -22.03 31.12
N THR A 10 -22.27 -22.99 32.02
CA THR A 10 -21.42 -23.23 33.20
C THR A 10 -20.33 -24.28 32.97
N VAL A 11 -20.29 -24.96 31.82
CA VAL A 11 -19.22 -25.91 31.49
C VAL A 11 -18.03 -25.13 30.90
N PRO A 12 -16.88 -25.03 31.60
CA PRO A 12 -15.77 -24.15 31.20
C PRO A 12 -15.20 -24.50 29.82
N VAL A 13 -15.24 -25.78 29.44
CA VAL A 13 -14.68 -26.28 28.19
C VAL A 13 -15.57 -26.00 26.98
N VAL A 14 -16.89 -26.10 27.10
CA VAL A 14 -17.81 -26.03 25.94
C VAL A 14 -18.25 -24.58 25.66
N GLY A 15 -18.51 -23.79 26.70
CA GLY A 15 -18.99 -22.41 26.53
C GLY A 15 -17.88 -21.39 26.24
N ARG A 16 -16.76 -21.48 26.97
CA ARG A 16 -15.69 -20.47 26.91
C ARG A 16 -14.54 -20.84 25.97
N TYR A 17 -14.17 -22.12 25.93
CA TYR A 17 -13.10 -22.63 25.06
C TYR A 17 -13.61 -23.43 23.86
N GLY A 18 -14.88 -23.86 23.82
CA GLY A 18 -15.37 -24.78 22.80
C GLY A 18 -15.39 -24.18 21.39
N LYS A 19 -15.68 -22.88 21.26
CA LYS A 19 -15.57 -22.16 19.98
C LYS A 19 -14.12 -22.04 19.51
N MET A 20 -13.19 -21.81 20.44
CA MET A 20 -11.75 -21.71 20.15
C MET A 20 -11.14 -23.07 19.84
N LEU A 21 -11.47 -24.11 20.60
CA LEU A 21 -11.04 -25.50 20.39
C LEU A 21 -11.65 -26.08 19.12
N GLY A 22 -12.90 -25.75 18.80
CA GLY A 22 -13.53 -26.13 17.53
C GLY A 22 -12.89 -25.44 16.32
N TRP A 23 -12.53 -24.15 16.46
CA TRP A 23 -11.78 -23.44 15.41
C TRP A 23 -10.35 -23.96 15.27
N LEU A 24 -9.65 -24.24 16.37
CA LEU A 24 -8.34 -24.89 16.38
C LEU A 24 -8.38 -26.32 15.83
N ALA A 25 -9.47 -27.07 16.05
CA ALA A 25 -9.67 -28.38 15.45
C ALA A 25 -9.94 -28.29 13.94
N LEU A 26 -10.72 -27.29 13.49
CA LEU A 26 -10.89 -26.99 12.06
C LEU A 26 -9.56 -26.56 11.41
N ILE A 27 -8.73 -25.82 12.14
CA ILE A 27 -7.38 -25.48 11.70
C ILE A 27 -6.50 -26.72 11.63
N GLY A 28 -6.48 -27.54 12.68
CA GLY A 28 -5.72 -28.78 12.72
C GLY A 28 -6.12 -29.76 11.61
N VAL A 29 -7.42 -29.93 11.36
CA VAL A 29 -7.92 -30.84 10.32
C VAL A 29 -7.66 -30.28 8.92
N GLY A 30 -7.86 -28.98 8.69
CA GLY A 30 -7.61 -28.39 7.37
C GLY A 30 -6.12 -28.31 7.04
N THR A 31 -5.25 -28.00 8.01
CA THR A 31 -3.79 -28.07 7.85
C THR A 31 -3.29 -29.50 7.64
N TRP A 32 -3.91 -30.49 8.28
CA TRP A 32 -3.62 -31.91 8.06
C TRP A 32 -4.04 -32.38 6.66
N TYR A 33 -5.19 -31.91 6.15
CA TYR A 33 -5.66 -32.20 4.80
C TYR A 33 -4.79 -31.55 3.71
N ALA A 34 -4.29 -30.34 3.99
CA ALA A 34 -3.45 -29.57 3.08
C ALA A 34 -1.95 -29.91 3.19
N ARG A 35 -1.55 -30.98 3.90
CA ARG A 35 -0.15 -31.38 4.06
C ARG A 35 0.56 -31.59 2.70
N PRO A 36 1.91 -31.44 2.63
CA PRO A 36 2.64 -31.58 1.38
C PRO A 36 2.34 -32.92 0.69
N GLU A 37 2.35 -32.95 -0.65
CA GLU A 37 2.07 -34.18 -1.43
C GLU A 37 2.99 -35.35 -1.05
N ALA A 38 4.23 -35.05 -0.65
CA ALA A 38 5.19 -36.03 -0.12
C ALA A 38 4.67 -36.81 1.11
N TRP A 39 3.68 -36.27 1.84
CA TRP A 39 3.07 -36.87 3.02
C TRP A 39 1.61 -37.30 2.76
N GLY A 40 1.16 -37.28 1.49
CA GLY A 40 -0.16 -37.71 1.05
C GLY A 40 -1.28 -36.71 1.36
N GLY A 41 -1.02 -35.41 1.23
CA GLY A 41 -2.04 -34.35 1.30
C GLY A 41 -2.26 -33.64 -0.02
N TYR A 42 -3.24 -32.73 -0.05
CA TYR A 42 -3.63 -31.99 -1.24
C TYR A 42 -2.99 -30.59 -1.21
N ASP A 43 -1.76 -30.48 -1.70
CA ASP A 43 -0.97 -29.24 -1.71
C ASP A 43 -1.67 -28.04 -2.40
N PRO A 44 -2.44 -28.22 -3.49
CA PRO A 44 -3.20 -27.11 -4.09
C PRO A 44 -4.30 -26.54 -3.19
N ALA A 45 -4.77 -27.28 -2.18
CA ALA A 45 -5.82 -26.83 -1.27
C ALA A 45 -5.30 -25.92 -0.15
N VAL A 46 -3.98 -25.77 0.03
CA VAL A 46 -3.39 -24.87 1.04
C VAL A 46 -3.93 -23.44 0.87
N GLY A 47 -3.96 -22.94 -0.37
CA GLY A 47 -4.53 -21.62 -0.68
C GLY A 47 -6.01 -21.53 -0.34
N PHE A 48 -6.83 -22.51 -0.73
CA PHE A 48 -8.27 -22.47 -0.44
C PHE A 48 -8.59 -22.57 1.06
N ILE A 49 -7.86 -23.40 1.81
CA ILE A 49 -8.10 -23.63 3.24
C ILE A 49 -7.60 -22.44 4.07
N PHE A 50 -6.41 -21.92 3.78
CA PHE A 50 -5.87 -20.79 4.51
C PHE A 50 -6.68 -19.50 4.24
N VAL A 51 -7.03 -19.27 2.97
CA VAL A 51 -7.67 -18.04 2.51
C VAL A 51 -9.18 -18.10 2.67
N GLY A 52 -9.80 -19.13 2.10
CA GLY A 52 -11.25 -19.28 2.07
C GLY A 52 -11.84 -19.65 3.43
N VAL A 53 -11.19 -20.56 4.17
CA VAL A 53 -11.74 -21.09 5.41
C VAL A 53 -11.23 -20.35 6.64
N TYR A 54 -9.92 -20.07 6.75
CA TYR A 54 -9.41 -19.42 7.97
C TYR A 54 -9.56 -17.91 7.95
N ILE A 55 -9.12 -17.23 6.89
CA ILE A 55 -9.11 -15.76 6.85
C ILE A 55 -10.48 -15.19 6.49
N LEU A 56 -11.05 -15.60 5.36
CA LEU A 56 -12.39 -15.13 4.96
C LEU A 56 -13.48 -15.68 5.88
N GLY A 57 -13.32 -16.90 6.41
CA GLY A 57 -14.20 -17.44 7.45
C GLY A 57 -14.14 -16.65 8.76
N PHE A 58 -12.95 -16.22 9.20
CA PHE A 58 -12.81 -15.34 10.37
C PHE A 58 -13.39 -13.94 10.10
N GLY A 59 -13.11 -13.35 8.94
CA GLY A 59 -13.65 -12.04 8.54
C GLY A 59 -15.18 -12.06 8.44
N ALA A 60 -15.75 -13.10 7.84
CA ALA A 60 -17.19 -13.30 7.77
C ALA A 60 -17.79 -13.51 9.16
N ALA A 61 -17.16 -14.33 10.01
CA ALA A 61 -17.60 -14.52 11.40
C ALA A 61 -17.57 -13.21 12.20
N ALA A 62 -16.50 -12.42 12.09
CA ALA A 62 -16.37 -11.11 12.74
C ALA A 62 -17.45 -10.13 12.26
N THR A 63 -17.70 -10.10 10.96
CA THR A 63 -18.74 -9.26 10.34
C THR A 63 -20.14 -9.69 10.81
N ILE A 64 -20.41 -10.99 10.82
CA ILE A 64 -21.67 -11.57 11.32
C ILE A 64 -21.85 -11.26 12.82
N THR A 65 -20.79 -11.34 13.63
CA THR A 65 -20.87 -10.95 15.04
C THR A 65 -21.14 -9.46 15.24
N CYS A 66 -20.65 -8.58 14.36
CA CYS A 66 -20.98 -7.16 14.38
C CYS A 66 -22.44 -6.91 13.98
N PHE A 67 -22.96 -7.65 13.00
CA PHE A 67 -24.35 -7.52 12.56
C PHE A 67 -25.35 -8.14 13.55
N LEU A 68 -24.97 -9.21 14.27
CA LEU A 68 -25.81 -9.88 15.26
C LEU A 68 -25.73 -9.25 16.66
N TYR A 69 -24.92 -8.21 16.87
CA TYR A 69 -24.80 -7.56 18.16
C TYR A 69 -25.93 -6.55 18.40
N GLU A 70 -26.89 -6.97 19.24
CA GLU A 70 -27.95 -6.12 19.81
C GLU A 70 -27.58 -5.77 21.26
N GLY A 71 -26.54 -4.95 21.44
CA GLY A 71 -26.15 -4.41 22.75
C GLY A 71 -26.76 -3.03 23.02
N ASP A 72 -26.89 -2.68 24.31
CA ASP A 72 -27.46 -1.42 24.84
C ASP A 72 -26.57 -0.17 24.56
N LYS A 73 -25.39 -0.36 23.94
CA LYS A 73 -24.48 0.73 23.53
C LYS A 73 -24.78 1.17 22.09
N SER A 74 -24.64 2.47 21.82
CA SER A 74 -25.03 3.16 20.58
C SER A 74 -24.41 2.65 19.26
N SER A 75 -23.33 1.85 19.31
CA SER A 75 -22.59 1.40 18.13
C SER A 75 -22.42 -0.12 18.06
N ARG A 76 -22.73 -0.69 16.89
CA ARG A 76 -22.58 -2.13 16.57
C ARG A 76 -21.13 -2.64 16.64
N LEU A 77 -20.15 -1.74 16.68
CA LEU A 77 -18.72 -2.08 16.78
C LEU A 77 -18.31 -2.61 18.17
N TYR A 78 -19.10 -2.36 19.21
CA TYR A 78 -18.82 -2.89 20.56
C TYR A 78 -18.83 -4.43 20.60
N ALA A 79 -19.40 -5.09 19.59
CA ALA A 79 -19.28 -6.52 19.38
C ALA A 79 -17.82 -7.03 19.37
N LEU A 80 -16.89 -6.20 18.88
CA LEU A 80 -15.48 -6.53 18.72
C LEU A 80 -14.62 -6.19 19.95
N HIS A 81 -15.20 -5.64 21.02
CA HIS A 81 -14.47 -5.20 22.21
C HIS A 81 -13.52 -6.28 22.77
N ARG A 82 -13.95 -7.54 22.75
CA ARG A 82 -13.14 -8.66 23.25
C ARG A 82 -11.90 -8.96 22.40
N PHE A 83 -11.93 -8.68 21.10
CA PHE A 83 -10.74 -8.78 20.25
C PHE A 83 -9.84 -7.55 20.39
N VAL A 84 -10.43 -6.39 20.64
CA VAL A 84 -9.70 -5.13 20.86
C VAL A 84 -8.90 -5.17 22.17
N ASP A 85 -9.45 -5.72 23.26
CA ASP A 85 -8.78 -5.76 24.57
C ASP A 85 -7.60 -6.74 24.65
N VAL A 86 -7.61 -7.81 23.87
CA VAL A 86 -6.60 -8.87 23.90
C VAL A 86 -5.38 -8.51 23.02
N TYR A 87 -5.51 -7.48 22.19
CA TYR A 87 -4.51 -7.14 21.20
C TYR A 87 -3.24 -6.53 21.84
N PRO A 88 -2.03 -6.97 21.43
CA PRO A 88 -0.79 -6.37 21.91
C PRO A 88 -0.65 -4.95 21.37
N ALA A 89 -0.90 -3.97 22.23
CA ALA A 89 -0.73 -2.55 21.93
C ALA A 89 0.52 -2.00 22.63
N ILE A 90 1.26 -1.12 21.94
CA ILE A 90 2.39 -0.42 22.57
C ILE A 90 1.84 0.53 23.64
N GLU A 91 2.35 0.47 24.87
CA GLU A 91 1.87 1.38 25.91
C GLU A 91 2.29 2.83 25.63
N LYS A 92 1.41 3.78 25.96
CA LYS A 92 1.75 5.20 25.85
C LYS A 92 2.70 5.55 27.00
N PRO A 93 3.69 6.42 26.79
CA PRO A 93 4.59 6.83 27.87
C PRO A 93 3.82 7.57 28.97
N ASP A 94 4.01 7.15 30.23
CA ASP A 94 3.38 7.78 31.41
C ASP A 94 3.90 9.19 31.69
N HIS A 95 5.09 9.50 31.19
CA HIS A 95 5.76 10.78 31.36
C HIS A 95 6.03 11.45 30.02
N HIS A 96 6.26 12.76 30.04
CA HIS A 96 6.64 13.48 28.83
C HIS A 96 8.03 13.02 28.36
N VAL A 97 8.07 12.35 27.20
CA VAL A 97 9.31 11.87 26.59
C VAL A 97 10.19 13.05 26.17
N ARG A 98 11.47 13.04 26.56
CA ARG A 98 12.42 14.10 26.22
C ARG A 98 12.67 14.12 24.71
N PHE A 99 12.96 15.30 24.15
CA PHE A 99 13.19 15.46 22.71
C PHE A 99 14.29 14.55 22.16
N ARG A 100 15.38 14.36 22.92
CA ARG A 100 16.49 13.47 22.55
C ARG A 100 16.02 12.02 22.39
N ASP A 101 15.22 11.53 23.32
CA ASP A 101 14.71 10.16 23.28
C ASP A 101 13.77 9.98 22.08
N LYS A 102 12.91 10.97 21.79
CA LYS A 102 12.06 10.95 20.59
C LYS A 102 12.88 10.87 19.30
N ILE A 103 13.96 11.64 19.19
CA ILE A 103 14.88 11.57 18.04
C ILE A 103 15.52 10.18 17.95
N THR A 104 16.07 9.67 19.05
CA THR A 104 16.76 8.37 19.05
C THR A 104 15.81 7.23 18.67
N THR A 105 14.59 7.21 19.20
CA THR A 105 13.55 6.24 18.81
C THR A 105 13.19 6.36 17.33
N THR A 106 12.98 7.59 16.84
CA THR A 106 12.63 7.83 15.43
C THR A 106 13.76 7.38 14.49
N PHE A 107 15.02 7.68 14.85
CA PHE A 107 16.20 7.25 14.10
C PHE A 107 16.35 5.72 14.09
N LEU A 108 16.17 5.06 15.23
CA LEU A 108 16.24 3.60 15.34
C LEU A 108 15.17 2.93 14.46
N VAL A 109 13.93 3.44 14.49
CA VAL A 109 12.86 2.93 13.62
C VAL A 109 13.20 3.10 12.15
N LEU A 110 13.78 4.24 11.77
CA LEU A 110 14.22 4.49 10.40
C LEU A 110 15.32 3.52 9.94
N CYS A 111 16.28 3.21 10.81
CA CYS A 111 17.30 2.19 10.54
C CYS A 111 16.70 0.81 10.31
N ILE A 112 15.71 0.41 11.13
CA ILE A 112 15.02 -0.88 10.97
C ILE A 112 14.23 -0.89 9.65
N TYR A 113 13.52 0.19 9.33
CA TYR A 113 12.80 0.34 8.07
C TYR A 113 13.73 0.12 6.86
N PHE A 114 14.88 0.81 6.80
CA PHE A 114 15.82 0.63 5.70
C PHE A 114 16.48 -0.76 5.69
N ALA A 115 16.71 -1.37 6.85
CA ALA A 115 17.18 -2.75 6.89
C ALA A 115 16.14 -3.70 6.26
N MET A 116 14.87 -3.56 6.61
CA MET A 116 13.79 -4.39 6.09
C MET A 116 13.56 -4.22 4.58
N THR A 117 13.74 -3.01 4.03
CA THR A 117 13.64 -2.79 2.58
C THR A 117 14.73 -3.50 1.77
N ASN A 118 15.86 -3.83 2.40
CA ASN A 118 16.99 -4.50 1.74
C ASN A 118 17.01 -6.02 1.94
N VAL A 119 16.20 -6.56 2.85
CA VAL A 119 16.09 -8.01 3.06
C VAL A 119 15.07 -8.58 2.08
N LEU A 120 15.57 -9.30 1.08
CA LEU A 120 14.74 -10.03 0.11
C LEU A 120 14.02 -11.22 0.78
N LEU A 121 12.81 -11.51 0.32
CA LEU A 121 12.01 -12.62 0.80
C LEU A 121 12.68 -13.94 0.43
N PHE A 122 12.71 -14.86 1.39
CA PHE A 122 13.23 -16.19 1.14
C PHE A 122 12.25 -16.98 0.29
N GLY A 123 12.74 -17.54 -0.82
CA GLY A 123 11.95 -18.39 -1.70
C GLY A 123 11.31 -17.69 -2.89
N LEU A 124 11.63 -16.43 -3.19
CA LEU A 124 11.19 -15.79 -4.44
C LEU A 124 12.09 -16.19 -5.61
N SER A 125 11.47 -16.47 -6.76
CA SER A 125 12.18 -16.39 -8.04
C SER A 125 12.56 -14.93 -8.29
N GLY A 126 13.76 -14.66 -8.81
CA GLY A 126 14.27 -13.30 -9.06
C GLY A 126 13.49 -12.50 -10.12
N GLN A 127 12.29 -12.94 -10.51
CA GLN A 127 11.40 -12.35 -11.51
C GLN A 127 10.09 -11.82 -10.89
N ALA A 128 10.13 -11.32 -9.65
CA ALA A 128 8.95 -10.71 -9.05
C ALA A 128 8.48 -9.49 -9.87
N LEU A 129 7.30 -9.62 -10.50
CA LEU A 129 6.67 -8.52 -11.22
C LEU A 129 6.29 -7.40 -10.26
N ASP A 130 6.80 -6.20 -10.51
CA ASP A 130 6.53 -5.04 -9.66
C ASP A 130 5.20 -4.37 -10.03
N LEU A 131 4.14 -4.74 -9.31
CA LEU A 131 2.78 -4.21 -9.49
C LEU A 131 2.64 -2.75 -9.03
N PHE A 132 3.52 -2.30 -8.13
CA PHE A 132 3.39 -1.02 -7.45
C PHE A 132 4.48 -0.03 -7.84
N SER A 133 5.19 -0.23 -8.94
CA SER A 133 6.31 0.63 -9.34
C SER A 133 5.94 2.12 -9.28
N GLY A 134 4.77 2.50 -9.81
CA GLY A 134 4.25 3.88 -9.77
C GLY A 134 3.72 4.37 -8.42
N PHE A 135 3.38 3.45 -7.50
CA PHE A 135 2.81 3.77 -6.18
C PHE A 135 3.77 3.53 -5.02
N ARG A 136 4.96 2.97 -5.27
CA ARG A 136 5.94 2.57 -4.26
C ARG A 136 6.39 3.68 -3.33
N SER A 137 6.61 4.87 -3.89
CA SER A 137 7.02 6.05 -3.13
C SER A 137 5.96 6.46 -2.09
N ILE A 138 4.68 6.23 -2.39
CA ILE A 138 3.54 6.54 -1.51
C ILE A 138 3.25 5.38 -0.56
N MET A 139 3.38 4.14 -1.03
CA MET A 139 3.14 2.92 -0.24
C MET A 139 4.33 2.53 0.65
N ALA A 140 5.44 3.26 0.55
CA ALA A 140 6.66 3.06 1.34
C ALA A 140 7.15 1.59 1.40
N GLY A 141 6.97 0.86 0.29
CA GLY A 141 7.31 -0.57 0.17
C GLY A 141 8.42 -0.83 -0.87
N ALA A 142 8.99 -2.03 -0.86
CA ALA A 142 10.08 -2.45 -1.77
C ALA A 142 9.83 -3.85 -2.34
N SER A 143 9.99 -4.05 -3.67
CA SER A 143 9.62 -5.30 -4.35
C SER A 143 10.45 -6.44 -3.85
N GLY A 144 9.84 -7.61 -3.72
CA GLY A 144 10.55 -8.82 -3.33
C GLY A 144 11.24 -8.75 -1.97
N SER A 145 10.98 -7.73 -1.14
CA SER A 145 11.52 -7.57 0.21
C SER A 145 10.45 -7.86 1.27
N ILE A 146 10.87 -7.94 2.54
CA ILE A 146 9.95 -8.01 3.69
C ILE A 146 8.95 -6.83 3.68
N MET A 147 9.31 -5.71 3.07
CA MET A 147 8.50 -4.51 2.90
C MET A 147 7.65 -4.50 1.62
N HIS A 148 7.36 -5.65 1.00
CA HIS A 148 6.62 -5.70 -0.27
C HIS A 148 5.27 -4.98 -0.22
N LEU A 149 4.46 -5.25 0.82
CA LEU A 149 3.17 -4.58 1.03
C LEU A 149 3.31 -3.14 1.55
N GLY A 150 4.47 -2.79 2.13
CA GLY A 150 4.72 -1.48 2.71
C GLY A 150 3.69 -1.09 3.78
N ILE A 151 3.21 0.14 3.71
CA ILE A 151 2.12 0.66 4.57
C ILE A 151 0.72 0.34 4.04
N GLY A 152 0.60 -0.42 2.93
CA GLY A 152 -0.66 -0.66 2.23
C GLY A 152 -1.81 -1.12 3.12
N PRO A 153 -1.66 -2.24 3.85
CA PRO A 153 -2.72 -2.74 4.73
C PRO A 153 -3.15 -1.74 5.81
N ILE A 154 -2.21 -0.91 6.28
CA ILE A 154 -2.44 0.11 7.31
C ILE A 154 -3.32 1.22 6.75
N VAL A 155 -2.99 1.70 5.55
CA VAL A 155 -3.75 2.76 4.86
C VAL A 155 -5.11 2.24 4.41
N THR A 156 -5.18 1.03 3.84
CA THR A 156 -6.44 0.42 3.41
C THR A 156 -7.41 0.25 4.58
N GLY A 157 -6.93 -0.27 5.73
CA GLY A 157 -7.74 -0.37 6.94
C GLY A 157 -8.23 1.00 7.45
N SER A 158 -7.38 2.04 7.33
CA SER A 158 -7.77 3.42 7.67
C SER A 158 -8.84 3.98 6.74
N ILE A 159 -8.73 3.76 5.43
CA ILE A 159 -9.72 4.18 4.42
C ILE A 159 -11.08 3.55 4.72
N ILE A 160 -11.12 2.24 4.99
CA ILE A 160 -12.37 1.52 5.30
C ILE A 160 -13.05 2.13 6.53
N MET A 161 -12.29 2.40 7.60
CA MET A 161 -12.84 3.00 8.82
C MET A 161 -13.30 4.44 8.61
N GLN A 162 -12.54 5.24 7.88
CA GLN A 162 -12.92 6.61 7.54
C GLN A 162 -14.17 6.65 6.68
N LEU A 163 -14.30 5.73 5.71
CA LEU A 163 -15.49 5.62 4.88
C LEU A 163 -16.72 5.24 5.71
N PHE A 164 -16.60 4.29 6.65
CA PHE A 164 -17.71 3.91 7.51
C PHE A 164 -18.14 5.00 8.50
N ALA A 165 -17.17 5.76 9.03
CA ALA A 165 -17.45 6.91 9.89
C ALA A 165 -18.05 8.08 9.10
N GLY A 166 -17.48 8.40 7.93
CA GLY A 166 -17.94 9.47 7.04
C GLY A 166 -19.33 9.22 6.46
N ALA A 167 -19.62 7.97 6.05
CA ALA A 167 -20.94 7.56 5.60
C ALA A 167 -21.97 7.42 6.74
N LYS A 168 -21.56 7.66 8.00
CA LYS A 168 -22.40 7.51 9.21
C LYS A 168 -23.06 6.14 9.35
N ILE A 169 -22.48 5.10 8.73
CA ILE A 169 -22.91 3.71 8.88
C ILE A 169 -22.65 3.26 10.32
N ILE A 170 -21.54 3.71 10.88
CA ILE A 170 -21.17 3.51 12.29
C ILE A 170 -21.36 4.86 13.01
N ARG A 171 -22.30 4.93 13.95
CA ARG A 171 -22.51 6.11 14.80
C ARG A 171 -21.58 6.04 16.01
N LEU A 172 -20.32 6.43 15.83
CA LEU A 172 -19.36 6.61 16.93
C LEU A 172 -19.20 8.10 17.21
N ASP A 173 -19.28 8.47 18.49
CA ASP A 173 -18.99 9.83 18.91
C ASP A 173 -17.48 9.96 19.21
N LEU A 174 -16.72 10.48 18.25
CA LEU A 174 -15.27 10.66 18.39
C LEU A 174 -14.88 11.70 19.46
N THR A 175 -15.86 12.41 20.05
CA THR A 175 -15.63 13.28 21.21
C THR A 175 -15.53 12.48 22.52
N ASN A 176 -16.12 11.28 22.57
CA ASN A 176 -16.02 10.38 23.71
C ASN A 176 -14.73 9.55 23.64
N SER A 177 -14.03 9.45 24.78
CA SER A 177 -12.80 8.66 24.91
C SER A 177 -13.01 7.17 24.67
N GLU A 178 -14.13 6.59 25.09
CA GLU A 178 -14.42 5.16 24.89
C GLU A 178 -14.61 4.82 23.40
N ASP A 179 -15.43 5.61 22.70
CA ASP A 179 -15.70 5.42 21.28
C ASP A 179 -14.46 5.67 20.42
N LYS A 180 -13.59 6.60 20.83
CA LYS A 180 -12.29 6.82 20.19
C LYS A 180 -11.35 5.64 20.38
N ALA A 181 -11.32 5.03 21.57
CA ALA A 181 -10.55 3.82 21.82
C ALA A 181 -11.07 2.64 21.00
N MET A 182 -12.40 2.49 20.89
CA MET A 182 -13.03 1.47 20.04
C MET A 182 -12.71 1.68 18.56
N TYR A 183 -12.81 2.92 18.06
CA TYR A 183 -12.45 3.26 16.68
C TYR A 183 -11.01 2.87 16.37
N GLN A 184 -10.07 3.24 17.26
CA GLN A 184 -8.66 2.88 17.11
C GLN A 184 -8.46 1.37 17.19
N GLY A 185 -9.10 0.68 18.13
CA GLY A 185 -9.01 -0.77 18.28
C GLY A 185 -9.48 -1.54 17.04
N VAL A 186 -10.64 -1.16 16.50
CA VAL A 186 -11.19 -1.81 15.30
C VAL A 186 -10.39 -1.48 14.05
N GLN A 187 -9.85 -0.26 13.93
CA GLN A 187 -8.93 0.07 12.84
C GLN A 187 -7.72 -0.88 12.83
N LYS A 188 -7.12 -1.17 13.98
CA LYS A 188 -5.99 -2.10 14.09
C LYS A 188 -6.37 -3.53 13.70
N LEU A 189 -7.54 -3.98 14.15
CA LEU A 189 -8.04 -5.31 13.77
C LEU A 189 -8.27 -5.40 12.25
N LEU A 190 -8.79 -4.34 11.63
CA LEU A 190 -8.94 -4.28 10.18
C LEU A 190 -7.59 -4.32 9.46
N VAL A 191 -6.57 -3.61 9.95
CA VAL A 191 -5.21 -3.73 9.40
C VAL A 191 -4.74 -5.18 9.43
N LEU A 192 -4.91 -5.88 10.55
CA LEU A 192 -4.51 -7.28 10.68
C LEU A 192 -5.23 -8.20 9.69
N ILE A 193 -6.50 -7.93 9.40
CA ILE A 193 -7.30 -8.65 8.41
C ILE A 193 -6.89 -8.28 6.98
N MET A 194 -6.50 -7.01 6.74
CA MET A 194 -6.08 -6.55 5.42
C MET A 194 -4.72 -7.13 4.99
N ILE A 195 -3.79 -7.35 5.92
CA ILE A 195 -2.48 -7.96 5.60
C ILE A 195 -2.63 -9.25 4.80
N PRO A 196 -3.35 -10.29 5.28
CA PRO A 196 -3.53 -11.52 4.51
C PRO A 196 -4.40 -11.33 3.26
N ILE A 197 -5.40 -10.44 3.29
CA ILE A 197 -6.25 -10.14 2.12
C ILE A 197 -5.43 -9.55 0.97
N GLU A 198 -4.40 -8.75 1.26
CA GLU A 198 -3.51 -8.17 0.25
C GLU A 198 -2.34 -9.11 -0.10
N SER A 199 -1.72 -9.79 0.87
CA SER A 199 -0.50 -10.58 0.64
C SER A 199 -0.75 -11.88 -0.12
N ILE A 200 -1.89 -12.53 0.12
CA ILE A 200 -2.21 -13.83 -0.48
C ILE A 200 -2.39 -13.71 -1.98
N PRO A 201 -3.28 -12.84 -2.50
CA PRO A 201 -3.52 -12.81 -3.93
C PRO A 201 -2.27 -12.36 -4.71
N GLN A 202 -1.43 -11.52 -4.10
CA GLN A 202 -0.12 -11.17 -4.67
C GLN A 202 0.82 -12.38 -4.72
N THR A 203 0.82 -13.24 -3.69
CA THR A 203 1.66 -14.44 -3.65
C THR A 203 1.22 -15.51 -4.65
N TYR A 204 -0.08 -15.76 -4.78
CA TYR A 204 -0.61 -16.73 -5.74
C TYR A 204 -0.76 -16.21 -7.17
N GLY A 205 -0.51 -14.91 -7.38
CA GLY A 205 -0.63 -14.25 -8.69
C GLY A 205 0.70 -13.92 -9.37
N PHE A 206 1.67 -13.35 -8.64
CA PHE A 206 2.83 -12.69 -9.27
C PHE A 206 4.17 -12.91 -8.54
N LEU A 207 4.15 -13.39 -7.30
CA LEU A 207 5.36 -13.73 -6.56
C LEU A 207 5.60 -15.23 -6.70
N ASP A 208 6.16 -15.63 -7.84
CA ASP A 208 6.40 -17.03 -8.11
C ASP A 208 7.50 -17.59 -7.18
N PRO A 209 7.23 -18.68 -6.45
CA PRO A 209 8.23 -19.30 -5.60
C PRO A 209 9.38 -19.88 -6.43
N ALA A 210 10.57 -19.91 -5.86
CA ALA A 210 11.75 -20.46 -6.49
C ALA A 210 11.64 -21.99 -6.65
N GLU A 211 12.17 -22.52 -7.75
CA GLU A 211 12.11 -23.96 -8.11
C GLU A 211 12.59 -24.88 -6.98
N PHE A 212 13.66 -24.51 -6.27
CA PHE A 212 14.19 -25.31 -5.15
C PHE A 212 13.18 -25.48 -3.99
N LEU A 213 12.31 -24.48 -3.77
CA LEU A 213 11.33 -24.50 -2.69
C LEU A 213 10.08 -25.27 -3.11
N ILE A 214 9.72 -25.19 -4.40
CA ILE A 214 8.65 -25.97 -5.01
C ILE A 214 9.02 -27.47 -4.96
N ASP A 215 10.25 -27.83 -5.36
CA ASP A 215 10.71 -29.22 -5.39
C ASP A 215 10.76 -29.87 -4.00
N ALA A 216 11.04 -29.08 -2.94
CA ALA A 216 11.18 -29.59 -1.59
C ALA A 216 9.85 -29.67 -0.80
N TYR A 217 8.93 -28.73 -1.01
CA TYR A 217 7.73 -28.56 -0.17
C TYR A 217 6.40 -28.54 -0.93
N GLY A 218 6.42 -28.46 -2.26
CA GLY A 218 5.23 -28.25 -3.08
C GLY A 218 4.87 -26.76 -3.24
N LEU A 219 4.13 -26.44 -4.30
CA LEU A 219 3.74 -25.07 -4.67
C LEU A 219 2.89 -24.40 -3.58
N GLY A 220 2.00 -25.16 -2.92
CA GLY A 220 1.10 -24.63 -1.90
C GLY A 220 1.83 -24.19 -0.64
N TRP A 221 2.74 -25.03 -0.12
CA TRP A 221 3.55 -24.71 1.05
C TRP A 221 4.64 -23.67 0.78
N ALA A 222 5.24 -23.66 -0.41
CA ALA A 222 6.17 -22.61 -0.83
C ALA A 222 5.50 -21.22 -0.78
N ASN A 223 4.27 -21.11 -1.31
CA ASN A 223 3.48 -19.89 -1.22
C ASN A 223 3.09 -19.53 0.22
N ALA A 224 2.73 -20.51 1.05
CA ALA A 224 2.41 -20.26 2.46
C ALA A 224 3.59 -19.68 3.25
N VAL A 225 4.82 -20.11 2.95
CA VAL A 225 6.04 -19.56 3.56
C VAL A 225 6.26 -18.10 3.17
N ILE A 226 6.04 -17.75 1.90
CA ILE A 226 6.13 -16.35 1.42
C ILE A 226 5.04 -15.49 2.08
N VAL A 227 3.79 -15.97 2.13
CA VAL A 227 2.69 -15.28 2.82
C VAL A 227 3.00 -15.05 4.29
N ALA A 228 3.56 -16.03 4.99
CA ALA A 228 3.94 -15.89 6.40
C ALA A 228 5.02 -14.82 6.60
N GLN A 229 6.01 -14.73 5.70
CA GLN A 229 7.03 -13.69 5.74
C GLN A 229 6.43 -12.29 5.47
N LEU A 230 5.55 -12.17 4.48
CA LEU A 230 4.83 -10.92 4.19
C LEU A 230 3.94 -10.47 5.36
N PHE A 231 3.29 -11.44 6.02
CA PHE A 231 2.50 -11.18 7.21
C PHE A 231 3.36 -10.67 8.37
N ALA A 232 4.48 -11.36 8.65
CA ALA A 232 5.42 -10.95 9.69
C ALA A 232 6.02 -9.56 9.41
N GLY A 233 6.39 -9.28 8.15
CA GLY A 233 6.90 -7.99 7.71
C GLY A 233 5.90 -6.86 7.92
N SER A 234 4.68 -7.02 7.40
CA SER A 234 3.62 -6.01 7.50
C SER A 234 3.18 -5.78 8.95
N TYR A 235 3.14 -6.84 9.76
CA TYR A 235 2.87 -6.73 11.20
C TYR A 235 3.97 -5.96 11.94
N LEU A 236 5.24 -6.18 11.58
CA LEU A 236 6.38 -5.45 12.14
C LEU A 236 6.29 -3.95 11.77
N VAL A 237 5.99 -3.61 10.51
CA VAL A 237 5.78 -2.21 10.08
C VAL A 237 4.67 -1.54 10.88
N PHE A 238 3.56 -2.25 11.08
CA PHE A 238 2.45 -1.75 11.89
C PHE A 238 2.87 -1.46 13.35
N LEU A 239 3.68 -2.34 13.97
CA LEU A 239 4.22 -2.10 15.31
C LEU A 239 5.21 -0.91 15.33
N LEU A 240 6.03 -0.74 14.29
CA LEU A 240 6.93 0.41 14.19
C LEU A 240 6.14 1.73 14.02
N ASP A 241 5.03 1.71 13.29
CA ASP A 241 4.14 2.88 13.18
C ASP A 241 3.55 3.26 14.54
N GLU A 242 3.09 2.28 15.32
CA GLU A 242 2.61 2.53 16.68
C GLU A 242 3.72 3.07 17.60
N LEU A 243 4.95 2.56 17.45
CA LEU A 243 6.09 2.98 18.25
C LEU A 243 6.42 4.44 17.98
N VAL A 244 6.52 4.85 16.71
CA VAL A 244 6.80 6.24 16.33
C VAL A 244 5.65 7.16 16.73
N SER A 245 4.41 6.73 16.53
CA SER A 245 3.23 7.55 16.85
C SER A 245 3.08 7.85 18.36
N LYS A 246 3.65 7.00 19.23
CA LYS A 246 3.59 7.17 20.70
C LYS A 246 4.89 7.74 21.29
N TRP A 247 6.04 7.26 20.83
CA TRP A 247 7.36 7.57 21.39
C TRP A 247 8.24 8.46 20.50
N GLY A 248 7.93 8.54 19.20
CA GLY A 248 8.72 9.26 18.21
C GLY A 248 8.21 10.67 17.90
N ILE A 249 8.65 11.18 16.76
CA ILE A 249 8.24 12.48 16.20
C ILE A 249 7.31 12.24 15.01
N GLY A 250 6.08 12.71 15.11
CA GLY A 250 5.08 12.58 14.03
C GLY A 250 4.38 11.22 14.04
N SER A 251 3.95 10.77 12.85
CA SER A 251 3.34 9.45 12.63
C SER A 251 4.31 8.57 11.83
N GLY A 252 4.36 7.26 12.12
CA GLY A 252 5.22 6.33 11.42
C GLY A 252 4.90 6.24 9.93
N ILE A 253 3.62 6.23 9.54
CA ILE A 253 3.18 6.30 8.14
C ILE A 253 3.86 7.48 7.41
N SER A 254 3.78 8.69 7.97
CA SER A 254 4.40 9.88 7.36
C SER A 254 5.92 9.81 7.31
N LEU A 255 6.55 9.18 8.32
CA LEU A 255 8.00 9.00 8.38
C LEU A 255 8.48 8.04 7.30
N PHE A 256 7.80 6.91 7.11
CA PHE A 256 8.17 5.90 6.09
C PHE A 256 7.98 6.43 4.67
N ILE A 257 6.91 7.18 4.41
CA ILE A 257 6.72 7.86 3.12
C ILE A 257 7.85 8.86 2.87
N ALA A 258 8.16 9.72 3.85
CA ALA A 258 9.23 10.69 3.72
C ALA A 258 10.59 10.02 3.49
N ALA A 259 10.86 8.91 4.17
CA ALA A 259 12.07 8.11 3.99
C ALA A 259 12.16 7.50 2.58
N GLY A 260 11.08 6.90 2.10
CA GLY A 260 11.01 6.29 0.77
C GLY A 260 11.16 7.31 -0.36
N VAL A 261 10.49 8.47 -0.25
CA VAL A 261 10.61 9.57 -1.22
C VAL A 261 12.01 10.19 -1.19
N ALA A 262 12.60 10.37 0.00
CA ALA A 262 13.96 10.88 0.12
C ALA A 262 14.97 9.89 -0.48
N GLN A 263 14.82 8.59 -0.23
CA GLN A 263 15.64 7.55 -0.82
C GLN A 263 15.50 7.52 -2.34
N SER A 264 14.28 7.52 -2.89
CA SER A 264 14.08 7.47 -4.34
C SER A 264 14.65 8.71 -5.03
N THR A 265 14.50 9.89 -4.42
CA THR A 265 15.08 11.15 -4.92
C THR A 265 16.61 11.11 -4.87
N PHE A 266 17.19 10.59 -3.79
CA PHE A 266 18.65 10.48 -3.64
C PHE A 266 19.23 9.46 -4.63
N VAL A 267 18.64 8.27 -4.74
CA VAL A 267 19.07 7.22 -5.67
C VAL A 267 18.86 7.68 -7.12
N GLY A 268 17.73 8.29 -7.44
CA GLY A 268 17.44 8.80 -8.79
C GLY A 268 18.36 9.94 -9.23
N SER A 269 18.90 10.73 -8.31
CA SER A 269 19.82 11.83 -8.63
C SER A 269 21.31 11.44 -8.60
N LEU A 270 21.73 10.60 -7.64
CA LEU A 270 23.14 10.39 -7.30
C LEU A 270 23.63 8.94 -7.44
N SER A 271 22.80 8.00 -7.90
CA SER A 271 23.23 6.61 -8.06
C SER A 271 24.26 6.43 -9.20
N TRP A 272 25.40 5.83 -8.87
CA TRP A 272 26.46 5.46 -9.83
C TRP A 272 26.25 4.08 -10.45
N LEU A 273 25.20 3.35 -10.04
CA LEU A 273 24.92 2.00 -10.54
C LEU A 273 24.46 2.05 -12.01
N PRO A 274 24.77 1.03 -12.82
CA PRO A 274 24.26 0.94 -14.19
C PRO A 274 22.73 0.79 -14.18
N THR A 275 22.07 1.29 -15.22
CA THR A 275 20.61 1.21 -15.38
C THR A 275 20.13 -0.24 -15.50
N THR A 276 20.90 -1.09 -16.19
CA THR A 276 20.68 -2.55 -16.26
C THR A 276 21.84 -3.28 -15.59
N THR A 277 21.52 -4.07 -14.57
CA THR A 277 22.49 -4.93 -13.87
C THR A 277 23.02 -6.01 -14.81
N GLY A 278 24.35 -6.13 -14.92
CA GLY A 278 25.01 -7.18 -15.72
C GLY A 278 25.42 -6.76 -17.14
N VAL A 279 25.08 -5.55 -17.58
CA VAL A 279 25.57 -4.96 -18.84
C VAL A 279 26.68 -3.95 -18.51
N PRO A 280 27.83 -3.95 -19.21
CA PRO A 280 28.87 -2.93 -19.03
C PRO A 280 28.33 -1.51 -19.25
N TYR A 281 28.99 -0.52 -18.64
CA TYR A 281 28.68 0.88 -18.91
C TYR A 281 28.88 1.18 -20.40
N SER A 282 27.87 1.80 -21.00
CA SER A 282 27.85 2.21 -22.40
C SER A 282 26.86 3.35 -22.59
N MET A 283 26.82 3.97 -23.77
CA MET A 283 25.83 5.02 -24.11
C MET A 283 24.37 4.52 -24.02
N GLN A 284 24.16 3.20 -24.14
CA GLN A 284 22.86 2.54 -23.99
C GLN A 284 22.58 2.11 -22.54
N ASN A 285 23.61 2.03 -21.69
CA ASN A 285 23.49 1.72 -20.28
C ASN A 285 24.35 2.66 -19.42
N PRO A 286 24.05 3.98 -19.41
CA PRO A 286 24.74 4.91 -18.55
C PRO A 286 24.30 4.71 -17.08
N PRO A 287 25.02 5.32 -16.12
CA PRO A 287 24.61 5.30 -14.71
C PRO A 287 23.16 5.76 -14.51
N ALA A 288 22.44 5.08 -13.63
CA ALA A 288 21.01 5.29 -13.39
C ALA A 288 20.70 6.68 -12.80
N GLY A 289 21.65 7.28 -12.06
CA GLY A 289 21.48 8.60 -11.47
C GLY A 289 21.63 9.72 -12.49
N THR A 290 20.76 10.74 -12.42
CA THR A 290 20.78 11.87 -13.37
C THR A 290 22.13 12.60 -13.39
N LEU A 291 22.76 12.85 -12.23
CA LEU A 291 24.05 13.54 -12.17
C LEU A 291 25.20 12.65 -12.66
N PRO A 292 25.39 11.41 -12.15
CA PRO A 292 26.34 10.45 -12.71
C PRO A 292 26.21 10.23 -14.22
N MET A 293 24.98 10.14 -14.74
CA MET A 293 24.72 10.02 -16.19
C MET A 293 25.30 11.21 -16.95
N ILE A 294 25.01 12.44 -16.52
CA ILE A 294 25.56 13.66 -17.14
C ILE A 294 27.09 13.58 -17.17
N PHE A 295 27.71 13.27 -16.04
CA PHE A 295 29.18 13.19 -15.94
C PHE A 295 29.76 12.09 -16.84
N TYR A 296 29.12 10.94 -16.92
CA TYR A 296 29.56 9.81 -17.75
C TYR A 296 29.41 10.13 -19.25
N MET A 297 28.24 10.61 -19.66
CA MET A 297 27.92 10.93 -21.05
C MET A 297 28.82 12.05 -21.59
N PHE A 298 29.10 13.11 -20.80
CA PHE A 298 30.02 14.17 -21.22
C PHE A 298 31.49 13.75 -21.21
N ARG A 299 31.86 12.70 -20.48
CA ARG A 299 33.25 12.23 -20.37
C ARG A 299 33.60 11.18 -21.43
N GLU A 300 32.70 10.27 -21.73
CA GLU A 300 32.98 9.11 -22.59
C GLU A 300 32.44 9.26 -24.01
N ALA A 301 31.46 10.15 -24.26
CA ALA A 301 30.91 10.34 -25.60
C ALA A 301 31.71 11.37 -26.42
N THR A 302 32.07 11.02 -27.65
CA THR A 302 32.59 11.98 -28.63
C THR A 302 31.46 12.88 -29.13
N ASN A 303 31.73 14.17 -29.37
CA ASN A 303 30.74 15.15 -29.88
C ASN A 303 29.96 14.66 -31.13
N GLN A 304 30.61 13.86 -31.99
CA GLN A 304 30.00 13.30 -33.20
C GLN A 304 29.00 12.18 -32.90
N GLN A 305 29.25 11.37 -31.86
CA GLN A 305 28.36 10.29 -31.42
C GLN A 305 27.16 10.82 -30.62
N MET A 306 27.33 11.90 -29.84
CA MET A 306 26.22 12.54 -29.14
C MET A 306 25.18 13.14 -30.10
N VAL A 307 25.61 13.61 -31.27
CA VAL A 307 24.73 14.19 -32.30
C VAL A 307 24.14 13.11 -33.21
N SER A 308 24.90 12.07 -33.57
CA SER A 308 24.41 11.01 -34.48
C SER A 308 23.41 10.04 -33.85
N THR A 309 23.44 9.90 -32.52
CA THR A 309 22.62 8.92 -31.78
C THR A 309 21.64 9.59 -30.84
N ASN A 310 21.27 10.86 -31.09
CA ASN A 310 20.36 11.64 -30.25
C ASN A 310 20.72 11.61 -28.75
N GLY A 311 22.01 11.64 -28.40
CA GLY A 311 22.46 11.56 -27.00
C GLY A 311 21.94 12.70 -26.12
N PHE A 312 21.66 13.87 -26.71
CA PHE A 312 20.98 14.98 -26.02
C PHE A 312 19.51 14.68 -25.70
N GLU A 313 18.80 13.98 -26.58
CA GLU A 313 17.42 13.53 -26.35
C GLU A 313 17.38 12.45 -25.26
N THR A 314 18.37 11.56 -25.23
CA THR A 314 18.51 10.56 -24.16
C THR A 314 18.75 11.20 -22.80
N ILE A 315 19.66 12.16 -22.71
CA ILE A 315 19.93 12.89 -21.46
C ILE A 315 18.70 13.69 -20.99
N LEU A 316 17.96 14.30 -21.91
CA LEU A 316 16.86 15.21 -21.58
C LEU A 316 15.50 14.54 -21.40
N LEU A 317 15.19 13.47 -22.13
CA LEU A 317 13.82 12.94 -22.27
C LEU A 317 13.70 11.41 -22.17
N THR A 318 14.60 10.63 -22.76
CA THR A 318 14.37 9.18 -22.92
C THR A 318 15.10 8.27 -21.92
N HIS A 319 15.96 8.82 -21.06
CA HIS A 319 16.56 8.05 -19.96
C HIS A 319 15.58 7.74 -18.83
N VAL A 320 15.87 6.71 -18.02
CA VAL A 320 15.05 6.30 -16.85
C VAL A 320 14.91 7.42 -15.82
N ASN A 321 15.95 8.24 -15.64
CA ASN A 321 15.94 9.45 -14.80
C ASN A 321 16.45 10.66 -15.58
N PRO A 322 15.61 11.29 -16.43
CA PRO A 322 16.04 12.36 -17.32
C PRO A 322 16.29 13.67 -16.56
N VAL A 323 17.10 14.56 -17.14
CA VAL A 323 17.38 15.89 -16.54
C VAL A 323 16.11 16.71 -16.38
N ALA A 324 15.15 16.56 -17.29
CA ALA A 324 13.84 17.19 -17.18
C ALA A 324 13.08 16.76 -15.91
N ALA A 325 13.21 15.50 -15.47
CA ALA A 325 12.59 15.02 -14.25
C ALA A 325 13.22 15.67 -13.01
N LEU A 326 14.55 15.81 -12.97
CA LEU A 326 15.24 16.51 -11.87
C LEU A 326 14.84 17.99 -11.81
N PHE A 327 14.87 18.69 -12.95
CA PHE A 327 14.51 20.11 -13.01
C PHE A 327 13.05 20.35 -12.61
N SER A 328 12.12 19.57 -13.16
CA SER A 328 10.71 19.65 -12.78
C SER A 328 10.47 19.34 -11.29
N SER A 329 11.17 18.36 -10.72
CA SER A 329 11.09 18.07 -9.29
C SER A 329 11.54 19.25 -8.42
N VAL A 330 12.63 19.95 -8.80
CA VAL A 330 13.10 21.15 -8.07
C VAL A 330 12.07 22.29 -8.17
N VAL A 331 11.51 22.53 -9.36
CA VAL A 331 10.49 23.57 -9.56
C VAL A 331 9.25 23.28 -8.71
N VAL A 332 8.74 22.05 -8.75
CA VAL A 332 7.58 21.63 -7.95
C VAL A 332 7.88 21.75 -6.46
N PHE A 333 9.06 21.32 -6.01
CA PHE A 333 9.49 21.45 -4.61
C PHE A 333 9.46 22.91 -4.13
N LEU A 334 10.00 23.85 -4.91
CA LEU A 334 9.99 25.27 -4.56
C LEU A 334 8.57 25.85 -4.51
N VAL A 335 7.71 25.51 -5.47
CA VAL A 335 6.31 25.96 -5.51
C VAL A 335 5.53 25.42 -4.30
N VAL A 336 5.67 24.12 -4.00
CA VAL A 336 4.98 23.49 -2.87
C VAL A 336 5.51 24.02 -1.53
N ALA A 337 6.83 24.17 -1.37
CA ALA A 337 7.40 24.76 -0.17
C ALA A 337 6.94 26.20 0.06
N TYR A 338 6.83 27.00 -1.01
CA TYR A 338 6.27 28.35 -0.94
C TYR A 338 4.80 28.33 -0.52
N ALA A 339 3.98 27.46 -1.13
CA ALA A 339 2.57 27.32 -0.79
C ALA A 339 2.35 26.82 0.67
N GLU A 340 3.13 25.85 1.14
CA GLU A 340 3.02 25.30 2.50
C GLU A 340 3.51 26.29 3.57
N SER A 341 4.55 27.09 3.25
CA SER A 341 5.07 28.12 4.17
C SER A 341 4.12 29.31 4.34
N SER A 342 3.17 29.49 3.42
CA SER A 342 2.21 30.60 3.42
C SER A 342 1.17 30.45 4.53
N ARG A 343 1.11 31.43 5.43
CA ARG A 343 0.20 31.45 6.59
C ARG A 343 -0.56 32.77 6.66
N LEU A 344 -1.86 32.69 6.91
CA LEU A 344 -2.73 33.82 7.22
C LEU A 344 -2.75 34.03 8.73
N GLU A 345 -2.21 35.13 9.22
CA GLU A 345 -2.24 35.47 10.63
C GLU A 345 -3.53 36.24 10.98
N LEU A 346 -4.45 35.59 11.70
CA LEU A 346 -5.63 36.28 12.23
C LEU A 346 -5.32 36.91 13.59
N PRO A 347 -5.54 38.22 13.78
CA PRO A 347 -5.35 38.85 15.08
C PRO A 347 -6.47 38.43 16.04
N LEU A 348 -6.09 37.93 17.22
CA LEU A 348 -7.00 37.57 18.30
C LEU A 348 -6.76 38.45 19.52
N THR A 349 -7.84 38.97 20.09
CA THR A 349 -7.80 39.69 21.36
C THR A 349 -8.37 38.81 22.47
N HIS A 350 -7.62 38.61 23.55
CA HIS A 350 -8.11 37.84 24.69
C HIS A 350 -9.18 38.64 25.45
N GLY A 351 -10.40 38.11 25.56
CA GLY A 351 -11.51 38.80 26.25
C GLY A 351 -11.36 38.89 27.78
N LYS A 352 -10.63 37.94 28.40
CA LYS A 352 -10.42 37.90 29.86
C LYS A 352 -9.22 38.71 30.36
N VAL A 353 -8.25 39.01 29.49
CA VAL A 353 -7.02 39.74 29.86
C VAL A 353 -6.82 40.90 28.91
N ARG A 354 -7.12 42.10 29.41
CA ARG A 354 -7.03 43.35 28.64
C ARG A 354 -5.57 43.59 28.23
N GLY A 355 -5.32 43.82 26.94
CA GLY A 355 -3.98 44.15 26.41
C GLY A 355 -3.22 43.00 25.77
N HIS A 356 -3.60 41.74 25.99
CA HIS A 356 -2.98 40.60 25.29
C HIS A 356 -3.58 40.41 23.89
N ARG A 357 -2.83 40.83 22.87
CA ARG A 357 -3.08 40.52 21.46
C ARG A 357 -2.23 39.32 21.06
N GLY A 358 -2.87 38.22 20.66
CA GLY A 358 -2.21 37.08 20.04
C GLY A 358 -2.44 37.10 18.53
N LYS A 359 -1.59 36.42 17.78
CA LYS A 359 -1.85 36.11 16.37
C LYS A 359 -2.05 34.60 16.25
N TYR A 360 -3.13 34.19 15.60
CA TYR A 360 -3.39 32.79 15.29
C TYR A 360 -3.08 32.53 13.81
N PRO A 361 -1.97 31.83 13.50
CA PRO A 361 -1.62 31.52 12.12
C PRO A 361 -2.48 30.35 11.62
N ILE A 362 -3.28 30.61 10.59
CA ILE A 362 -3.95 29.56 9.81
C ILE A 362 -3.11 29.32 8.56
N ARG A 363 -2.73 28.06 8.30
CA ARG A 363 -2.04 27.71 7.06
C ARG A 363 -2.99 27.95 5.88
N LEU A 364 -2.51 28.61 4.82
CA LEU A 364 -3.34 28.94 3.66
C LEU A 364 -3.80 27.67 2.94
N VAL A 365 -2.92 26.67 2.85
CA VAL A 365 -3.28 25.30 2.49
C VAL A 365 -3.76 24.59 3.75
N TYR A 366 -5.07 24.64 3.98
CA TYR A 366 -5.70 24.01 5.15
C TYR A 366 -5.81 22.48 5.01
N ALA A 367 -6.04 21.99 3.79
CA ALA A 367 -6.08 20.57 3.52
C ALA A 367 -4.68 19.96 3.75
N SER A 368 -4.58 19.09 4.75
CA SER A 368 -3.39 18.28 5.02
C SER A 368 -3.04 17.41 3.80
N ASN A 369 -1.86 16.80 3.77
CA ASN A 369 -1.45 15.89 2.69
C ASN A 369 -2.16 14.52 2.76
N ILE A 370 -2.85 14.24 3.88
CA ILE A 370 -3.51 12.94 4.16
C ILE A 370 -4.57 12.57 3.10
N PRO A 371 -5.52 13.44 2.69
CA PRO A 371 -6.53 13.09 1.69
C PRO A 371 -5.94 12.66 0.34
N VAL A 372 -4.86 13.31 -0.10
CA VAL A 372 -4.16 12.95 -1.34
C VAL A 372 -3.50 11.58 -1.20
N ILE A 373 -2.87 11.29 -0.06
CA ILE A 373 -2.27 9.99 0.23
C ILE A 373 -3.33 8.88 0.21
N LEU A 374 -4.48 9.10 0.86
CA LEU A 374 -5.59 8.14 0.89
C LEU A 374 -6.14 7.86 -0.49
N MET A 375 -6.26 8.90 -1.33
CA MET A 375 -6.74 8.75 -2.71
C MET A 375 -5.75 7.96 -3.57
N ALA A 376 -4.46 8.25 -3.47
CA ALA A 376 -3.42 7.52 -4.20
C ALA A 376 -3.35 6.04 -3.78
N ALA A 377 -3.48 5.76 -2.48
CA ALA A 377 -3.55 4.38 -1.98
C ALA A 377 -4.82 3.64 -2.45
N LEU A 378 -5.97 4.32 -2.50
CA LEU A 378 -7.20 3.76 -3.05
C LEU A 378 -7.00 3.37 -4.52
N LEU A 379 -6.38 4.23 -5.33
CA LEU A 379 -6.07 3.95 -6.73
C LEU A 379 -5.07 2.79 -6.88
N ALA A 380 -4.05 2.72 -6.02
CA ALA A 380 -3.11 1.60 -6.00
C ALA A 380 -3.84 0.28 -5.73
N ASN A 381 -4.77 0.27 -4.77
CA ASN A 381 -5.58 -0.91 -4.47
C ASN A 381 -6.51 -1.28 -5.63
N ILE A 382 -7.15 -0.31 -6.28
CA ILE A 382 -7.98 -0.57 -7.48
C ILE A 382 -7.12 -1.20 -8.58
N ASN A 383 -5.93 -0.64 -8.88
CA ASN A 383 -5.02 -1.22 -9.87
C ASN A 383 -4.57 -2.64 -9.49
N MET A 384 -4.22 -2.87 -8.22
CA MET A 384 -3.88 -4.20 -7.72
C MET A 384 -5.04 -5.20 -7.93
N PHE A 385 -6.26 -4.85 -7.53
CA PHE A 385 -7.41 -5.75 -7.67
C PHE A 385 -7.77 -6.00 -9.12
N THR A 386 -7.74 -4.97 -9.98
CA THR A 386 -8.04 -5.14 -11.41
C THR A 386 -7.01 -6.02 -12.11
N LEU A 387 -5.72 -5.84 -11.80
CA LEU A 387 -4.66 -6.69 -12.31
C LEU A 387 -4.81 -8.14 -11.80
N LEU A 388 -5.13 -8.31 -10.53
CA LEU A 388 -5.39 -9.60 -9.92
C LEU A 388 -6.57 -10.33 -10.58
N PHE A 389 -7.70 -9.64 -10.82
CA PHE A 389 -8.84 -10.23 -11.53
C PHE A 389 -8.51 -10.58 -12.99
N TRP A 390 -7.50 -9.96 -13.58
CA TRP A 390 -7.06 -10.22 -14.94
C TRP A 390 -6.07 -11.38 -15.05
N SER A 391 -5.06 -11.44 -14.19
CA SER A 391 -3.96 -12.40 -14.30
C SER A 391 -4.11 -13.65 -13.44
N HIS A 392 -4.85 -13.60 -12.32
CA HIS A 392 -4.85 -14.69 -11.35
C HIS A 392 -5.71 -15.87 -11.83
N PRO A 393 -5.17 -17.11 -11.87
CA PRO A 393 -5.81 -18.27 -12.51
C PRO A 393 -7.17 -18.68 -11.92
N VAL A 394 -7.41 -18.36 -10.64
CA VAL A 394 -8.70 -18.62 -9.97
C VAL A 394 -9.66 -17.42 -10.05
N LEU A 395 -9.14 -16.19 -10.06
CA LEU A 395 -9.97 -14.98 -9.98
C LEU A 395 -10.37 -14.47 -11.36
N SER A 396 -9.63 -14.83 -12.41
CA SER A 396 -9.98 -14.64 -13.80
C SER A 396 -11.27 -15.38 -14.19
N ARG A 397 -11.66 -16.43 -13.45
CA ARG A 397 -12.90 -17.19 -13.63
C ARG A 397 -14.09 -16.63 -12.83
N THR A 398 -13.92 -15.52 -12.11
CA THR A 398 -15.03 -14.92 -11.37
C THR A 398 -16.11 -14.41 -12.34
N PRO A 399 -17.40 -14.67 -12.07
CA PRO A 399 -18.46 -14.56 -13.07
C PRO A 399 -18.69 -13.16 -13.66
N PHE A 400 -18.39 -12.09 -12.90
CA PHE A 400 -18.60 -10.70 -13.33
C PHE A 400 -17.30 -9.90 -13.57
N LEU A 401 -16.26 -10.17 -12.78
CA LEU A 401 -15.05 -9.34 -12.70
C LEU A 401 -13.83 -9.96 -13.42
N GLY A 402 -13.84 -11.28 -13.65
CA GLY A 402 -12.73 -11.99 -14.24
C GLY A 402 -12.75 -11.99 -15.77
N ARG A 403 -11.57 -12.11 -16.39
CA ARG A 403 -11.37 -12.19 -17.85
C ARG A 403 -12.23 -13.26 -18.53
N GLU A 404 -12.45 -14.40 -17.86
CA GLU A 404 -13.16 -15.58 -18.39
C GLU A 404 -14.55 -15.77 -17.75
N GLY A 405 -15.10 -14.74 -17.09
CA GLY A 405 -16.43 -14.78 -16.50
C GLY A 405 -17.58 -14.82 -17.53
N PHE A 406 -18.68 -15.49 -17.19
CA PHE A 406 -19.87 -15.64 -18.05
C PHE A 406 -20.52 -14.31 -18.48
N LEU A 407 -20.33 -13.23 -17.69
CA LEU A 407 -20.75 -11.85 -18.00
C LEU A 407 -19.57 -10.87 -17.80
N SER A 408 -18.41 -11.19 -18.37
CA SER A 408 -17.16 -10.46 -18.10
C SER A 408 -17.25 -8.96 -18.48
N LEU A 409 -17.16 -8.08 -17.48
CA LEU A 409 -16.92 -6.64 -17.64
C LEU A 409 -15.42 -6.28 -17.63
N SER A 410 -14.55 -7.29 -17.67
CA SER A 410 -13.09 -7.12 -17.49
C SER A 410 -12.45 -6.13 -18.47
N THR A 411 -12.91 -6.07 -19.72
CA THR A 411 -12.43 -5.11 -20.73
C THR A 411 -12.76 -3.66 -20.40
N TYR A 412 -13.83 -3.39 -19.65
CA TYR A 412 -14.16 -2.05 -19.16
C TYR A 412 -13.45 -1.73 -17.84
N ILE A 413 -13.11 -2.75 -17.06
CA ILE A 413 -12.46 -2.61 -15.75
C ILE A 413 -10.95 -2.37 -15.92
N GLY A 414 -10.26 -3.21 -16.69
CA GLY A 414 -8.82 -3.10 -16.91
C GLY A 414 -8.29 -4.22 -17.80
N THR A 415 -7.61 -3.87 -18.90
CA THR A 415 -6.86 -4.84 -19.71
C THR A 415 -5.38 -4.73 -19.40
N TYR A 416 -4.68 -5.86 -19.43
CA TYR A 416 -3.22 -5.91 -19.24
C TYR A 416 -2.59 -6.81 -20.29
N GLU A 417 -1.47 -6.38 -20.85
CA GLU A 417 -0.65 -7.20 -21.75
C GLU A 417 0.17 -8.23 -20.96
N ALA A 418 0.54 -9.33 -21.61
CA ALA A 418 1.30 -10.39 -20.98
C ALA A 418 2.67 -9.87 -20.50
N GLY A 419 2.94 -9.97 -19.19
CA GLY A 419 4.19 -9.52 -18.58
C GLY A 419 4.25 -8.03 -18.23
N GLN A 420 3.20 -7.24 -18.51
CA GLN A 420 3.12 -5.84 -18.07
C GLN A 420 2.29 -5.71 -16.78
N THR A 421 2.77 -4.88 -15.86
CA THR A 421 2.08 -4.57 -14.60
C THR A 421 1.27 -3.28 -14.67
N THR A 422 1.44 -2.51 -15.74
CA THR A 422 0.65 -1.32 -16.03
C THR A 422 -0.61 -1.68 -16.82
N PRO A 423 -1.78 -1.08 -16.49
CA PRO A 423 -2.98 -1.30 -17.28
C PRO A 423 -2.79 -0.76 -18.69
N SER A 424 -3.16 -1.54 -19.70
CA SER A 424 -3.12 -1.17 -21.12
C SER A 424 -4.47 -0.67 -21.64
N GLY A 425 -5.52 -0.68 -20.82
CA GLY A 425 -6.85 -0.21 -21.20
C GLY A 425 -7.89 -0.34 -20.10
N GLY A 426 -9.10 0.17 -20.34
CA GLY A 426 -10.21 0.18 -19.38
C GLY A 426 -10.15 1.30 -18.34
N PHE A 427 -11.04 1.24 -17.33
CA PHE A 427 -11.09 2.21 -16.23
C PHE A 427 -9.78 2.24 -15.42
N ALA A 428 -9.14 1.09 -15.23
CA ALA A 428 -7.83 0.98 -14.57
C ALA A 428 -6.80 1.88 -15.26
N TRP A 429 -6.76 1.89 -16.59
CA TRP A 429 -5.90 2.81 -17.34
C TRP A 429 -6.29 4.26 -17.10
N TYR A 430 -7.54 4.68 -17.24
CA TYR A 430 -7.96 6.06 -16.92
C TYR A 430 -7.68 6.52 -15.48
N SER A 431 -7.49 5.57 -14.56
CA SER A 431 -7.21 5.80 -13.14
C SER A 431 -5.73 5.66 -12.75
N SER A 432 -4.88 5.13 -13.63
CA SER A 432 -3.45 4.96 -13.37
C SER A 432 -2.68 6.26 -13.57
N MET A 433 -1.50 6.33 -12.94
CA MET A 433 -0.61 7.48 -13.11
C MET A 433 -0.08 7.56 -14.55
N VAL A 434 0.00 8.78 -15.07
CA VAL A 434 0.57 9.06 -16.40
C VAL A 434 2.10 8.95 -16.32
N ASN A 435 2.68 7.98 -17.01
CA ASN A 435 4.11 7.63 -16.91
C ASN A 435 5.00 8.53 -17.78
N GLY A 436 5.20 9.77 -17.34
CA GLY A 436 6.24 10.65 -17.89
C GLY A 436 5.92 11.26 -19.26
N VAL A 437 6.83 12.11 -19.73
CA VAL A 437 6.64 12.97 -20.92
C VAL A 437 6.48 12.13 -22.21
N ASN A 438 7.09 10.96 -22.24
CA ASN A 438 7.09 10.08 -23.41
C ASN A 438 5.74 9.39 -23.64
N ASP A 439 4.92 9.22 -22.59
CA ASP A 439 3.67 8.45 -22.68
C ASP A 439 2.45 9.34 -23.01
N TRP A 440 2.51 10.65 -22.72
CA TRP A 440 1.40 11.56 -23.02
C TRP A 440 1.79 12.73 -23.90
N LEU A 441 2.93 13.39 -23.66
CA LEU A 441 3.28 14.63 -24.36
C LEU A 441 3.81 14.33 -25.76
N ILE A 442 4.71 13.36 -25.91
CA ILE A 442 5.29 13.02 -27.22
C ILE A 442 4.24 12.48 -28.21
N PRO A 443 3.33 11.55 -27.83
CA PRO A 443 2.29 11.06 -28.73
C PRO A 443 1.31 12.16 -29.15
N VAL A 444 0.97 13.07 -28.22
CA VAL A 444 0.12 14.25 -28.50
C VAL A 444 0.81 15.22 -29.46
N LEU A 445 2.10 15.48 -29.27
CA LEU A 445 2.88 16.37 -30.14
C LEU A 445 3.10 15.77 -31.54
N ASN A 446 3.31 14.45 -31.63
CA ASN A 446 3.56 13.75 -32.89
C ASN A 446 2.27 13.31 -33.61
N GLN A 447 1.09 13.53 -33.02
CA GLN A 447 -0.21 13.05 -33.51
C GLN A 447 -0.23 11.54 -33.82
N GLN A 448 0.58 10.77 -33.10
CA GLN A 448 0.65 9.32 -33.23
C GLN A 448 -0.11 8.67 -32.08
N GLY A 449 -0.82 7.58 -32.38
CA GLY A 449 -1.45 6.78 -31.33
C GLY A 449 -0.40 6.13 -30.43
N ASP A 450 -0.82 5.75 -29.24
CA ASP A 450 0.06 5.06 -28.27
C ASP A 450 0.42 3.64 -28.78
N ILE A 451 1.44 3.04 -28.18
CA ILE A 451 1.90 1.65 -28.39
C ILE A 451 0.73 0.66 -28.24
N PHE A 452 -0.26 0.99 -27.39
CA PHE A 452 -1.47 0.19 -27.13
C PHE A 452 -2.64 0.45 -28.09
N GLY A 453 -2.44 1.26 -29.14
CA GLY A 453 -3.48 1.56 -30.15
C GLY A 453 -4.49 2.63 -29.73
N HIS A 454 -4.21 3.39 -28.67
CA HIS A 454 -5.08 4.47 -28.23
C HIS A 454 -4.99 5.69 -29.15
N THR A 455 -6.14 6.31 -29.42
CA THR A 455 -6.18 7.57 -30.18
C THR A 455 -5.65 8.71 -29.32
N VAL A 456 -5.12 9.77 -29.96
CA VAL A 456 -4.62 10.98 -29.27
C VAL A 456 -5.67 11.56 -28.31
N TRP A 457 -6.96 11.48 -28.68
CA TRP A 457 -8.07 11.90 -27.82
C TRP A 457 -8.21 11.06 -26.54
N GLN A 458 -7.95 9.75 -26.61
CA GLN A 458 -7.98 8.87 -25.43
C GLN A 458 -6.84 9.17 -24.47
N ILE A 459 -5.64 9.51 -24.98
CA ILE A 459 -4.48 9.91 -24.17
C ILE A 459 -4.77 11.22 -23.42
N VAL A 460 -5.33 12.23 -24.10
CA VAL A 460 -5.73 13.49 -23.45
C VAL A 460 -6.84 13.26 -22.44
N LEU A 461 -7.83 12.42 -22.77
CA LEU A 461 -8.90 12.05 -21.85
C LEU A 461 -8.33 11.38 -20.59
N HIS A 462 -7.34 10.50 -20.72
CA HIS A 462 -6.64 9.86 -19.60
C HIS A 462 -6.00 10.86 -18.63
N VAL A 463 -5.28 11.86 -19.13
CA VAL A 463 -4.72 12.92 -18.29
C VAL A 463 -5.82 13.69 -17.54
N ILE A 464 -6.88 14.08 -18.24
CA ILE A 464 -7.99 14.85 -17.66
C ILE A 464 -8.73 14.04 -16.60
N THR A 465 -9.05 12.77 -16.89
CA THR A 465 -9.77 11.90 -15.96
C THR A 465 -8.94 11.63 -14.72
N TYR A 466 -7.64 11.38 -14.87
CA TYR A 466 -6.75 11.15 -13.72
C TYR A 466 -6.68 12.38 -12.81
N VAL A 467 -6.46 13.58 -13.38
CA VAL A 467 -6.41 14.84 -12.62
C VAL A 467 -7.76 15.13 -11.94
N ALA A 468 -8.88 14.95 -12.66
CA ALA A 468 -10.20 15.16 -12.10
C ALA A 468 -10.49 14.19 -10.96
N LEU A 469 -10.17 12.91 -11.13
CA LEU A 469 -10.39 11.87 -10.14
C LEU A 469 -9.53 12.08 -8.89
N MET A 470 -8.25 12.43 -9.05
CA MET A 470 -7.37 12.77 -7.93
C MET A 470 -7.85 14.01 -7.17
N THR A 471 -8.31 15.04 -7.89
CA THR A 471 -8.77 16.30 -7.28
C THR A 471 -10.09 16.09 -6.53
N VAL A 472 -11.09 15.50 -7.17
CA VAL A 472 -12.41 15.26 -6.57
C VAL A 472 -12.31 14.25 -5.43
N GLY A 473 -11.56 13.15 -5.63
CA GLY A 473 -11.33 12.15 -4.59
C GLY A 473 -10.68 12.75 -3.34
N SER A 474 -9.63 13.56 -3.52
CA SER A 474 -8.98 14.27 -2.41
C SER A 474 -9.92 15.27 -1.72
N MET A 475 -10.82 15.94 -2.45
CA MET A 475 -11.83 16.81 -1.86
C MET A 475 -12.87 16.05 -1.03
N VAL A 476 -13.25 14.83 -1.44
CA VAL A 476 -14.18 13.98 -0.69
C VAL A 476 -13.54 13.52 0.62
N PHE A 477 -12.28 13.07 0.59
CA PHE A 477 -11.55 12.67 1.81
C PHE A 477 -11.18 13.86 2.72
N ALA A 478 -11.18 15.08 2.20
CA ALA A 478 -10.93 16.29 2.99
C ALA A 478 -12.16 16.81 3.74
N LYS A 479 -13.37 16.41 3.33
CA LYS A 479 -14.64 16.77 3.97
C LYS A 479 -15.00 15.76 5.05
#